data_AF-A0A8S4F5W7-F1
#
_entry.id   AF-A0A8S4F5W7-F1
#
_cell.length_a   1.000
_cell.length_b   1.000
_cell.length_c   1.000
_cell.angle_alpha   90.00
_cell.angle_beta   90.00
_cell.angle_gamma   90.00
#
_symmetry.space_group_name_H-M   'P 1'
#
loop_
_entity.id
_entity.type
_entity.pdbx_description
1 polymer ?
#
loop_
_entity_poly.entity_id
_entity_poly.type
_entity_poly.pdbx_seq_one_letter_code
_entity_poly.pdbx_strand_id
1 'polypeptide(L)'
;MEVNCEILLYLDRRRLLDDMKIECKEFLKELSEKPMNRFLPFRYVLEVDIMKLLDEFPDLGKMLLEEPLAWNQIASDILYSCLQTLIRDADCQVDPAQVAITLRLYALPRILCRPNRRYNTGLVSFEGTLIHTSKPTSYVYHTVWSCPEQCEGNEIVLQYIPKSSPKCCICRSVLFENSGMRRCGEKVKATFLLNNGKLAKTFVIVDDLISKLKEGASYLLAGSVIKKITAIWLLEEVTTLAAPITCVAPIDIQKLYDVCDGLSWKFIYCLASSLGTNVCPLNCFMHLKISLLLSLASIRANTLTGSSILHVLVAGFDTSVVGDIMTEASKLAERNVLLGTTNTSVATALVGSSGGVCVMPLPLHTYSTKQTSSILSSIECNEVTTENCKVKLKSAVWAQGMDLKKIVLYNVASVFGFVCRGDFGEHNDEMVDFILQNAVDPLETTEEEIQALKDVKHYLDLVAGITVSIDKRAERILRSYFLAARKENSRGVSVGSMSALLSASLTSARLCRRSVANVEDAVFAIWLHVSGSPEPRFAPEEYLQTPADVKKLHKIMDSFKEWLEQFIGGVISFM
;
A
#
# COMPACT_ATOMS: atom_id res chain seq x y z
N MET A 1 45.30 -2.67 -4.87
CA MET A 1 45.65 -2.49 -3.45
C MET A 1 44.90 -3.55 -2.66
N GLU A 2 45.33 -3.92 -1.46
CA GLU A 2 44.51 -4.81 -0.63
C GLU A 2 43.15 -4.14 -0.39
N VAL A 3 42.06 -4.84 -0.68
CA VAL A 3 40.66 -4.35 -0.57
C VAL A 3 40.40 -3.67 0.78
N ASN A 4 41.05 -4.15 1.84
CA ASN A 4 41.01 -3.59 3.18
C ASN A 4 41.47 -2.11 3.23
N CYS A 5 42.53 -1.75 2.48
CA CYS A 5 43.02 -0.38 2.41
C CYS A 5 42.04 0.56 1.72
N GLU A 6 41.35 0.07 0.67
CA GLU A 6 40.35 0.87 -0.05
C GLU A 6 39.10 1.10 0.80
N ILE A 7 38.65 0.09 1.56
CA ILE A 7 37.56 0.23 2.54
C ILE A 7 37.96 1.23 3.63
N LEU A 8 39.18 1.15 4.14
CA LEU A 8 39.67 2.07 5.17
C LEU A 8 39.73 3.52 4.66
N LEU A 9 40.21 3.74 3.43
CA LEU A 9 40.22 5.06 2.80
C LEU A 9 38.80 5.61 2.59
N TYR A 10 37.84 4.76 2.22
CA TYR A 10 36.44 5.15 2.14
C TYR A 10 35.90 5.59 3.50
N LEU A 11 36.11 4.78 4.55
CA LEU A 11 35.65 5.10 5.90
C LEU A 11 36.27 6.41 6.43
N ASP A 12 37.55 6.65 6.14
CA ASP A 12 38.26 7.87 6.54
C ASP A 12 37.72 9.12 5.82
N ARG A 13 37.55 9.07 4.49
CA ARG A 13 37.01 10.19 3.71
C ARG A 13 35.62 10.61 4.17
N ARG A 14 34.82 9.65 4.62
CA ARG A 14 33.45 9.87 5.11
C ARG A 14 33.41 10.23 6.59
N ARG A 15 34.56 10.32 7.27
CA ARG A 15 34.72 10.56 8.72
C ARG A 15 34.05 9.51 9.60
N LEU A 16 33.74 8.34 9.03
CA LEU A 16 33.12 7.23 9.77
C LEU A 16 34.09 6.63 10.78
N LEU A 17 35.41 6.76 10.55
CA LEU A 17 36.42 6.33 11.52
C LEU A 17 36.42 7.18 12.80
N ASP A 18 36.10 8.47 12.71
CA ASP A 18 35.99 9.34 13.89
C ASP A 18 34.79 8.93 14.74
N ASP A 19 33.66 8.64 14.10
CA ASP A 19 32.46 8.14 14.77
C ASP A 19 32.71 6.78 15.43
N MET A 20 33.32 5.84 14.69
CA MET A 20 33.74 4.54 15.24
C MET A 20 34.67 4.69 16.44
N LYS A 21 35.60 5.66 16.41
CA LYS A 21 36.52 5.93 17.51
C LYS A 21 35.81 6.45 18.76
N ILE A 22 34.78 7.28 18.60
CA ILE A 22 33.97 7.77 19.73
C ILE A 22 33.24 6.59 20.38
N GLU A 23 32.55 5.79 19.59
CA GLU A 23 31.82 4.59 20.04
C GLU A 23 32.74 3.56 20.70
N CYS A 24 33.93 3.31 20.14
CA CYS A 24 34.92 2.43 20.76
C CYS A 24 35.36 2.94 22.14
N LYS A 25 35.51 4.25 22.34
CA LYS A 25 35.89 4.80 23.65
C LYS A 25 34.77 4.66 24.67
N GLU A 26 33.52 4.83 24.26
CA GLU A 26 32.36 4.61 25.14
C GLU A 26 32.25 3.14 25.53
N PHE A 27 32.39 2.23 24.58
CA PHE A 27 32.44 0.79 24.84
C PHE A 27 33.56 0.39 25.81
N LEU A 28 34.77 0.95 25.66
CA LEU A 28 35.89 0.67 26.57
C LEU A 28 35.62 1.18 28.00
N LYS A 29 34.90 2.31 28.16
CA LYS A 29 34.46 2.76 29.49
C LYS A 29 33.50 1.75 30.11
N GLU A 30 32.49 1.30 29.37
CA GLU A 30 31.52 0.30 29.84
C GLU A 30 32.16 -1.04 30.23
N LEU A 31 33.20 -1.46 29.51
CA LEU A 31 33.99 -2.65 29.85
C LEU A 31 34.75 -2.47 31.18
N SER A 32 35.26 -1.28 31.47
CA SER A 32 36.05 -0.98 32.68
C SER A 32 35.22 -0.85 33.97
N GLU A 33 33.92 -0.56 33.86
CA GLU A 33 33.07 -0.29 35.02
C GLU A 33 32.68 -1.54 35.82
N LYS A 34 32.60 -2.72 35.20
CA LYS A 34 32.20 -3.97 35.88
C LYS A 34 32.99 -5.18 35.35
N PRO A 35 33.54 -6.05 36.23
CA PRO A 35 34.27 -7.26 35.79
C PRO A 35 33.37 -8.26 35.05
N MET A 36 32.06 -8.19 35.29
CA MET A 36 31.04 -9.02 34.61
C MET A 36 30.82 -8.61 33.13
N ASN A 37 31.34 -7.45 32.72
CA ASN A 37 31.23 -6.94 31.34
C ASN A 37 32.37 -7.41 30.43
N ARG A 38 33.32 -8.23 30.90
CA ARG A 38 34.46 -8.74 30.09
C ARG A 38 34.05 -9.32 28.73
N PHE A 39 32.84 -9.88 28.62
CA PHE A 39 32.31 -10.47 27.40
C PHE A 39 31.16 -9.68 26.78
N LEU A 40 31.14 -8.35 26.91
CA LEU A 40 30.11 -7.54 26.28
C LEU A 40 30.33 -7.49 24.75
N PRO A 41 29.30 -7.74 23.92
CA PRO A 41 29.43 -7.58 22.47
C PRO A 41 29.42 -6.10 22.09
N PHE A 42 30.30 -5.72 21.17
CA PHE A 42 30.33 -4.39 20.54
C PHE A 42 29.73 -4.47 19.13
N ARG A 43 28.64 -3.73 18.91
CA ARG A 43 27.92 -3.71 17.64
C ARG A 43 27.78 -2.28 17.14
N TYR A 44 28.41 -1.99 16.01
CA TYR A 44 28.31 -0.70 15.35
C TYR A 44 27.44 -0.80 14.10
N VAL A 45 26.48 0.11 13.93
CA VAL A 45 25.64 0.17 12.74
C VAL A 45 26.32 1.08 11.72
N LEU A 46 26.72 0.49 10.59
CA LEU A 46 27.40 1.21 9.51
C LEU A 46 26.42 1.47 8.37
N GLU A 47 26.07 2.74 8.16
CA GLU A 47 25.19 3.16 7.06
C GLU A 47 26.00 3.58 5.82
N VAL A 48 25.69 2.96 4.68
CA VAL A 48 26.41 3.17 3.41
C VAL A 48 25.47 3.64 2.30
N ASP A 49 25.82 4.80 1.72
CA ASP A 49 25.20 5.34 0.51
C ASP A 49 25.79 4.65 -0.72
N ILE A 50 24.99 3.81 -1.39
CA ILE A 50 25.49 3.01 -2.51
C ILE A 50 25.89 3.88 -3.70
N MET A 51 25.14 4.94 -3.98
CA MET A 51 25.41 5.79 -5.14
C MET A 51 26.72 6.54 -4.97
N LYS A 52 26.92 7.18 -3.81
CA LYS A 52 28.18 7.87 -3.53
C LYS A 52 29.36 6.90 -3.46
N LEU A 53 29.13 5.68 -2.97
CA LEU A 53 30.17 4.66 -2.97
C LEU A 53 30.60 4.29 -4.40
N LEU A 54 29.65 4.10 -5.31
CA LEU A 54 29.95 3.79 -6.71
C LEU A 54 30.63 4.96 -7.43
N ASP A 55 30.26 6.19 -7.08
CA ASP A 55 30.86 7.41 -7.65
C ASP A 55 32.32 7.60 -7.21
N GLU A 56 32.62 7.35 -5.93
CA GLU A 56 33.97 7.56 -5.37
C GLU A 56 34.89 6.32 -5.50
N PHE A 57 34.35 5.11 -5.33
CA PHE A 57 35.07 3.83 -5.31
C PHE A 57 34.27 2.72 -6.03
N PRO A 58 34.29 2.68 -7.38
CA PRO A 58 33.42 1.80 -8.16
C PRO A 58 33.69 0.31 -7.94
N ASP A 59 34.95 -0.10 -7.79
CA ASP A 59 35.33 -1.50 -7.55
C ASP A 59 34.82 -2.01 -6.19
N LEU A 60 34.87 -1.14 -5.18
CA LEU A 60 34.38 -1.42 -3.82
C LEU A 60 32.84 -1.49 -3.79
N GLY A 61 32.17 -0.60 -4.53
CA GLY A 61 30.72 -0.67 -4.72
C GLY A 61 30.30 -1.93 -5.47
N LYS A 62 31.05 -2.35 -6.50
CA LYS A 62 30.80 -3.61 -7.21
C LYS A 62 30.95 -4.82 -6.29
N MET A 63 32.02 -4.85 -5.48
CA MET A 63 32.22 -5.91 -4.48
C MET A 63 31.06 -5.96 -3.48
N LEU A 64 30.58 -4.80 -3.01
CA LEU A 64 29.44 -4.74 -2.08
C LEU A 64 28.16 -5.33 -2.68
N LEU A 65 27.92 -5.11 -3.98
CA LEU A 65 26.77 -5.65 -4.70
C LEU A 65 26.89 -7.16 -4.96
N GLU A 66 28.09 -7.65 -5.24
CA GLU A 66 28.36 -9.07 -5.55
C GLU A 66 28.53 -9.94 -4.30
N GLU A 67 29.18 -9.43 -3.25
CA GLU A 67 29.56 -10.15 -2.04
C GLU A 67 29.42 -9.28 -0.75
N PRO A 68 28.19 -8.90 -0.37
CA PRO A 68 27.96 -8.03 0.80
C PRO A 68 28.43 -8.62 2.12
N LEU A 69 28.44 -9.96 2.24
CA LEU A 69 28.92 -10.66 3.44
C LEU A 69 30.42 -10.53 3.64
N ALA A 70 31.21 -10.70 2.58
CA ALA A 70 32.66 -10.56 2.63
C ALA A 70 33.03 -9.10 2.95
N TRP A 71 32.32 -8.15 2.34
CA TRP A 71 32.48 -6.73 2.64
C TRP A 71 32.21 -6.42 4.12
N ASN A 72 31.13 -6.95 4.69
CA ASN A 72 30.79 -6.74 6.11
C ASN A 72 31.79 -7.38 7.08
N GLN A 73 32.39 -8.51 6.69
CA GLN A 73 33.47 -9.15 7.47
C GLN A 73 34.71 -8.28 7.51
N ILE A 74 35.17 -7.79 6.36
CA ILE A 74 36.33 -6.89 6.28
C ILE A 74 36.10 -5.62 7.10
N ALA A 75 34.90 -5.04 7.01
CA ALA A 75 34.57 -3.86 7.80
C ALA A 75 34.60 -4.16 9.32
N SER A 76 34.14 -5.35 9.73
CA SER A 76 34.22 -5.79 11.13
C SER A 76 35.66 -5.99 11.60
N ASP A 77 36.54 -6.53 10.74
CA ASP A 77 37.97 -6.69 11.02
C ASP A 77 38.68 -5.34 11.16
N ILE A 78 38.30 -4.34 10.35
CA ILE A 78 38.79 -2.96 10.47
C ILE A 78 38.36 -2.36 11.81
N LEU A 79 37.09 -2.53 12.21
CA LEU A 79 36.59 -2.05 13.49
C LEU A 79 37.31 -2.71 14.67
N TYR A 80 37.53 -4.03 14.59
CA TYR A 80 38.30 -4.75 15.60
C TYR A 80 39.74 -4.24 15.69
N SER A 81 40.37 -3.97 14.55
CA SER A 81 41.72 -3.39 14.50
C SER A 81 41.74 -1.99 15.12
N CYS A 82 40.74 -1.14 14.85
CA CYS A 82 40.61 0.17 15.50
C CYS A 82 40.46 0.03 17.01
N LEU A 83 39.63 -0.89 17.48
CA LEU A 83 39.45 -1.16 18.89
C LEU A 83 40.75 -1.66 19.54
N GLN A 84 41.48 -2.58 18.90
CA GLN A 84 42.78 -3.06 19.38
C GLN A 84 43.80 -1.94 19.55
N THR A 85 43.82 -0.95 18.66
CA THR A 85 44.74 0.21 18.81
C THR A 85 44.43 1.03 20.05
N LEU A 86 43.16 1.15 20.44
CA LEU A 86 42.73 1.85 21.65
C LEU A 86 42.92 0.99 22.92
N ILE A 87 42.78 -0.33 22.79
CA ILE A 87 43.03 -1.29 23.88
C ILE A 87 44.52 -1.35 24.24
N ARG A 88 45.46 -1.06 23.33
CA ARG A 88 46.89 -0.99 23.72
C ARG A 88 47.15 0.00 24.87
N ASP A 89 46.25 0.94 25.09
CA ASP A 89 46.28 1.90 26.19
C ASP A 89 45.50 1.43 27.45
N ALA A 90 44.82 0.27 27.41
CA ALA A 90 43.95 -0.26 28.47
C ALA A 90 44.16 -1.78 28.71
N ASP A 91 44.26 -2.22 29.98
CA ASP A 91 44.45 -3.65 30.35
C ASP A 91 43.18 -4.51 30.14
N CYS A 92 42.64 -4.56 28.91
CA CYS A 92 41.43 -5.29 28.55
C CYS A 92 41.69 -6.29 27.42
N GLN A 93 41.04 -7.45 27.46
CA GLN A 93 41.10 -8.45 26.38
C GLN A 93 39.73 -8.58 25.71
N VAL A 94 39.69 -8.31 24.40
CA VAL A 94 38.49 -8.41 23.56
C VAL A 94 38.75 -9.41 22.43
N ASP A 95 37.85 -10.38 22.30
CA ASP A 95 37.87 -11.40 21.23
C ASP A 95 37.29 -10.81 19.94
N PRO A 96 37.84 -11.07 18.74
CA PRO A 96 37.23 -10.65 17.48
C PRO A 96 35.75 -11.04 17.35
N ALA A 97 35.31 -12.16 17.93
CA ALA A 97 33.92 -12.58 17.89
C ALA A 97 32.96 -11.64 18.66
N GLN A 98 33.47 -10.81 19.56
CA GLN A 98 32.70 -9.80 20.31
C GLN A 98 32.40 -8.55 19.48
N VAL A 99 33.19 -8.28 18.44
CA VAL A 99 33.05 -7.08 17.60
C VAL A 99 32.35 -7.46 16.29
N ALA A 100 31.28 -6.74 15.95
CA ALA A 100 30.59 -6.94 14.69
C ALA A 100 30.01 -5.64 14.14
N ILE A 101 30.18 -5.42 12.84
CA ILE A 101 29.45 -4.37 12.12
C ILE A 101 28.11 -4.90 11.63
N THR A 102 27.08 -4.09 11.82
CA THR A 102 25.77 -4.25 11.19
C THR A 102 25.69 -3.29 10.01
N LEU A 103 25.99 -3.79 8.81
CA LEU A 103 25.87 -3.03 7.58
C LEU A 103 24.40 -2.72 7.25
N ARG A 104 24.15 -1.45 6.94
CA ARG A 104 22.87 -0.92 6.43
C ARG A 104 23.13 -0.13 5.18
N LEU A 105 22.36 -0.44 4.14
CA LEU A 105 22.45 0.25 2.86
C LEU A 105 21.33 1.26 2.74
N TYR A 106 21.52 2.30 1.93
CA TYR A 106 20.46 3.20 1.46
C TYR A 106 20.77 3.73 0.06
N ALA A 107 19.76 4.33 -0.58
CA ALA A 107 19.84 4.89 -1.93
C ALA A 107 20.24 3.87 -3.02
N LEU A 108 19.70 2.65 -2.95
CA LEU A 108 19.98 1.60 -3.93
C LEU A 108 19.10 1.75 -5.18
N PRO A 109 19.68 1.98 -6.38
CA PRO A 109 18.89 1.99 -7.61
C PRO A 109 18.40 0.59 -7.96
N ARG A 110 17.14 0.50 -8.38
CA ARG A 110 16.48 -0.75 -8.80
C ARG A 110 17.24 -1.48 -9.92
N ILE A 111 17.90 -0.73 -10.79
CA ILE A 111 18.60 -1.23 -11.98
C ILE A 111 19.85 -2.04 -11.61
N LEU A 112 20.48 -1.73 -10.46
CA LEU A 112 21.73 -2.38 -10.05
C LEU A 112 21.51 -3.77 -9.44
N CYS A 113 20.28 -4.06 -9.01
CA CYS A 113 19.93 -5.34 -8.42
C CYS A 113 19.35 -6.30 -9.46
N ARG A 114 19.91 -7.52 -9.52
CA ARG A 114 19.39 -8.54 -10.43
C ARG A 114 18.11 -9.15 -9.84
N PRO A 115 16.99 -9.22 -10.60
CA PRO A 115 15.81 -9.94 -10.15
C PRO A 115 16.12 -11.44 -10.07
N ASN A 116 16.29 -11.90 -8.83
CA ASN A 116 16.25 -13.28 -8.33
C ASN A 116 16.52 -14.40 -9.36
N ARG A 117 17.80 -14.65 -9.69
CA ARG A 117 18.24 -15.96 -10.22
C ARG A 117 18.65 -16.80 -9.02
N ARG A 118 18.01 -17.97 -8.85
CA ARG A 118 17.98 -18.85 -7.66
C ARG A 118 19.34 -19.26 -7.04
N TYR A 119 20.48 -18.77 -7.53
CA TYR A 119 21.83 -19.19 -7.16
C TYR A 119 22.90 -18.08 -7.23
N ASN A 120 22.52 -16.79 -7.20
CA ASN A 120 23.52 -15.72 -7.18
C ASN A 120 23.92 -15.35 -5.74
N THR A 121 25.22 -15.20 -5.51
CA THR A 121 25.85 -14.82 -4.22
C THR A 121 25.70 -13.34 -3.85
N GLY A 122 25.03 -12.54 -4.69
CA GLY A 122 24.92 -11.08 -4.53
C GLY A 122 23.59 -10.55 -4.00
N LEU A 123 23.48 -9.23 -4.01
CA LEU A 123 22.32 -8.48 -3.56
C LEU A 123 21.10 -8.72 -4.48
N VAL A 124 19.95 -9.03 -3.87
CA VAL A 124 18.67 -9.23 -4.57
C VAL A 124 17.66 -8.24 -4.01
N SER A 125 16.97 -7.52 -4.91
CA SER A 125 15.88 -6.62 -4.54
C SER A 125 14.52 -7.32 -4.57
N PHE A 126 13.70 -7.06 -3.57
CA PHE A 126 12.30 -7.45 -3.48
C PHE A 126 11.47 -6.19 -3.25
N GLU A 127 10.42 -5.99 -4.04
CA GLU A 127 9.46 -4.90 -3.82
C GLU A 127 8.11 -5.52 -3.45
N GLY A 128 7.50 -5.03 -2.37
CA GLY A 128 6.23 -5.55 -1.92
C GLY A 128 5.61 -4.78 -0.77
N THR A 129 4.36 -5.15 -0.45
CA THR A 129 3.56 -4.52 0.62
C THR A 129 3.62 -5.37 1.87
N LEU A 130 3.86 -4.75 3.01
CA LEU A 130 3.83 -5.45 4.30
C LEU A 130 2.39 -5.77 4.70
N ILE A 131 2.01 -7.06 4.74
CA ILE A 131 0.66 -7.49 5.14
C ILE A 131 0.57 -7.70 6.64
N HIS A 132 1.56 -8.39 7.21
CA HIS A 132 1.48 -8.86 8.59
C HIS A 132 2.86 -8.96 9.22
N THR A 133 2.92 -8.55 10.48
CA THR A 133 4.08 -8.69 11.36
C THR A 133 3.77 -9.62 12.54
N SER A 134 4.63 -10.62 12.76
CA SER A 134 4.53 -11.47 13.95
C SER A 134 4.92 -10.71 15.22
N LYS A 135 4.54 -11.24 16.39
CA LYS A 135 5.09 -10.76 17.66
C LYS A 135 6.62 -10.86 17.68
N PRO A 136 7.33 -9.91 18.33
CA PRO A 136 8.77 -9.96 18.44
C PRO A 136 9.19 -11.22 19.19
N THR A 137 10.11 -11.97 18.58
CA THR A 137 10.71 -13.17 19.16
C THR A 137 12.18 -12.89 19.44
N SER A 138 12.69 -13.35 20.58
CA SER A 138 14.10 -13.20 20.87
C SER A 138 14.94 -14.15 19.99
N TYR A 139 16.09 -13.67 19.55
CA TYR A 139 17.10 -14.49 18.91
C TYR A 139 18.45 -14.26 19.58
N VAL A 140 19.24 -15.33 19.69
CA VAL A 140 20.54 -15.26 20.33
C VAL A 140 21.58 -14.89 19.29
N TYR A 141 22.37 -13.87 19.63
CA TYR A 141 23.44 -13.39 18.75
C TYR A 141 24.81 -13.31 19.42
N HIS A 142 24.88 -13.60 20.71
CA HIS A 142 26.13 -13.65 21.47
C HIS A 142 25.99 -14.69 22.59
N THR A 143 26.92 -15.65 22.61
CA THR A 143 27.00 -16.71 23.62
C THR A 143 28.43 -16.85 24.11
N VAL A 144 28.57 -17.13 25.40
CA VAL A 144 29.87 -17.35 26.05
C VAL A 144 29.86 -18.77 26.61
N TRP A 145 30.87 -19.54 26.24
CA TRP A 145 31.02 -20.94 26.63
C TRP A 145 32.24 -21.07 27.54
N SER A 146 32.08 -21.65 28.72
CA SER A 146 33.17 -21.82 29.69
C SER A 146 33.43 -23.28 30.01
N CYS A 147 34.65 -23.56 30.43
CA CYS A 147 35.07 -24.91 30.79
C CYS A 147 34.58 -25.26 32.21
N PRO A 148 33.95 -26.43 32.42
CA PRO A 148 33.54 -26.87 33.75
C PRO A 148 34.74 -27.01 34.70
N GLU A 149 35.89 -27.44 34.18
CA GLU A 149 37.15 -27.58 34.92
C GLU A 149 37.88 -26.25 35.15
N GLN A 150 37.26 -25.11 34.84
CA GLN A 150 37.82 -23.75 35.03
C GLN A 150 39.24 -23.56 34.46
N CYS A 151 39.53 -24.16 33.31
CA CYS A 151 40.79 -23.93 32.61
C CYS A 151 40.89 -22.44 32.22
N GLU A 152 41.93 -21.76 32.70
CA GLU A 152 42.14 -20.33 32.45
C GLU A 152 42.21 -20.01 30.94
N GLY A 153 41.49 -18.97 30.51
CA GLY A 153 41.52 -18.46 29.15
C GLY A 153 40.85 -19.34 28.09
N ASN A 154 40.05 -20.33 28.49
CA ASN A 154 39.32 -21.21 27.56
C ASN A 154 37.84 -20.85 27.39
N GLU A 155 37.50 -19.57 27.59
CA GLU A 155 36.17 -19.08 27.23
C GLU A 155 36.07 -18.89 25.72
N ILE A 156 35.02 -19.45 25.11
CA ILE A 156 34.75 -19.29 23.68
C ILE A 156 33.54 -18.39 23.50
N VAL A 157 33.73 -17.29 22.77
CA VAL A 157 32.65 -16.39 22.38
C VAL A 157 32.16 -16.77 20.98
N LEU A 158 30.85 -16.96 20.83
CA LEU A 158 30.23 -17.26 19.54
C LEU A 158 29.03 -16.36 19.28
N GLN A 159 28.87 -15.94 18.03
CA GLN A 159 27.74 -15.11 17.57
C GLN A 159 26.44 -15.91 17.30
N TYR A 160 26.45 -17.21 17.58
CA TYR A 160 25.33 -18.13 17.37
C TYR A 160 25.38 -19.28 18.38
N ILE A 161 24.26 -19.99 18.52
CA ILE A 161 24.23 -21.25 19.29
C ILE A 161 24.70 -22.39 18.38
N PRO A 162 25.86 -23.02 18.66
CA PRO A 162 26.33 -24.14 17.87
C PRO A 162 25.44 -25.37 18.06
N LYS A 163 25.33 -26.21 17.02
CA LYS A 163 24.54 -27.46 17.09
C LYS A 163 25.13 -28.48 18.08
N SER A 164 26.44 -28.46 18.23
CA SER A 164 27.19 -29.26 19.19
C SER A 164 27.98 -28.30 20.07
N SER A 165 27.94 -28.51 21.38
CA SER A 165 28.73 -27.73 22.33
C SER A 165 30.22 -27.79 21.99
N PRO A 166 30.92 -26.66 22.01
CA PRO A 166 32.35 -26.62 21.72
C PRO A 166 33.13 -27.36 22.82
N LYS A 167 34.34 -27.80 22.49
CA LYS A 167 35.22 -28.53 23.42
C LYS A 167 36.36 -27.63 23.86
N CYS A 168 36.72 -27.75 25.13
CA CYS A 168 37.88 -27.11 25.73
C CYS A 168 39.16 -27.53 24.99
N CYS A 169 40.00 -26.58 24.58
CA CYS A 169 41.26 -26.90 23.89
C CYS A 169 42.31 -27.56 24.82
N ILE A 170 42.16 -27.41 26.14
CA ILE A 170 43.11 -27.91 27.16
C ILE A 170 42.68 -29.30 27.64
N CYS A 171 41.52 -29.41 28.31
CA CYS A 171 41.07 -30.66 28.92
C CYS A 171 40.16 -31.51 28.03
N ARG A 172 39.80 -31.02 26.82
CA ARG A 172 38.86 -31.66 25.87
C ARG A 172 37.45 -31.90 26.41
N SER A 173 37.14 -31.43 27.61
CA SER A 173 35.80 -31.43 28.19
C SER A 173 34.84 -30.58 27.37
N VAL A 174 33.57 -30.95 27.43
CA VAL A 174 32.49 -30.20 26.77
C VAL A 174 32.25 -28.90 27.52
N LEU A 175 32.30 -27.77 26.82
CA LEU A 175 32.04 -26.46 27.39
C LEU A 175 30.54 -26.30 27.68
N PHE A 176 30.21 -25.58 28.75
CA PHE A 176 28.83 -25.24 29.09
C PHE A 176 28.55 -23.76 28.76
N GLU A 177 27.31 -23.46 28.38
CA GLU A 177 26.91 -22.10 28.03
C GLU A 177 26.58 -21.27 29.28
N ASN A 178 27.21 -20.11 29.41
CA ASN A 178 26.87 -19.13 30.43
C ASN A 178 25.63 -18.34 30.03
N SER A 179 24.46 -18.82 30.45
CA SER A 179 23.17 -18.18 30.15
C SER A 179 23.08 -16.73 30.65
N GLY A 180 23.80 -16.37 31.73
CA GLY A 180 23.83 -14.99 32.25
C GLY A 180 24.62 -14.00 31.39
N MET A 181 25.52 -14.48 30.53
CA MET A 181 26.32 -13.66 29.60
C MET A 181 25.81 -13.74 28.16
N ARG A 182 24.71 -14.47 27.95
CA ARG A 182 24.00 -14.52 26.68
C ARG A 182 23.38 -13.16 26.39
N ARG A 183 23.58 -12.66 25.16
CA ARG A 183 22.82 -11.52 24.66
C ARG A 183 21.88 -11.95 23.55
N CYS A 184 20.67 -11.42 23.64
CA CYS A 184 19.58 -11.68 22.72
C CYS A 184 19.17 -10.37 22.05
N GLY A 185 18.82 -10.45 20.78
CA GLY A 185 18.16 -9.38 20.04
C GLY A 185 16.73 -9.76 19.76
N GLU A 186 16.02 -8.89 19.06
CA GLU A 186 14.65 -9.10 18.65
C GLU A 186 14.56 -9.37 17.16
N LYS A 187 13.70 -10.30 16.77
CA LYS A 187 13.36 -10.54 15.37
C LYS A 187 11.87 -10.71 15.19
N VAL A 188 11.39 -10.20 14.06
CA VAL A 188 10.00 -10.30 13.62
C VAL A 188 9.97 -11.03 12.28
N LYS A 189 8.98 -11.90 12.10
CA LYS A 189 8.64 -12.46 10.79
C LYS A 189 7.64 -11.51 10.12
N ALA A 190 8.08 -10.88 9.04
CA ALA A 190 7.31 -9.92 8.27
C ALA A 190 6.90 -10.56 6.94
N THR A 191 5.60 -10.63 6.68
CA THR A 191 5.05 -11.24 5.46
C THR A 191 4.68 -10.16 4.46
N PHE A 192 5.31 -10.21 3.28
CA PHE A 192 5.13 -9.24 2.20
C PHE A 192 4.40 -9.86 1.01
N LEU A 193 3.50 -9.10 0.40
CA LEU A 193 2.96 -9.38 -0.93
C LEU A 193 3.87 -8.75 -1.98
N LEU A 194 4.56 -9.57 -2.78
CA LEU A 194 5.50 -9.08 -3.78
C LEU A 194 4.77 -8.61 -5.05
N ASN A 195 5.26 -7.52 -5.68
CA ASN A 195 4.65 -7.01 -6.92
C ASN A 195 4.75 -8.01 -8.09
N ASN A 196 5.76 -8.88 -8.09
CA ASN A 196 6.08 -9.79 -9.20
C ASN A 196 5.41 -11.18 -9.09
N GLY A 197 4.52 -11.39 -8.11
CA GLY A 197 3.77 -12.62 -7.99
C GLY A 197 2.70 -12.57 -6.92
N LYS A 198 1.56 -13.26 -7.16
CA LYS A 198 0.44 -13.39 -6.20
C LYS A 198 0.82 -14.11 -4.89
N LEU A 199 2.10 -14.41 -4.65
CA LEU A 199 2.59 -15.20 -3.52
C LEU A 199 3.16 -14.30 -2.44
N ALA A 200 2.66 -14.47 -1.22
CA ALA A 200 3.23 -13.83 -0.05
C ALA A 200 4.58 -14.51 0.32
N LYS A 201 5.59 -13.70 0.64
CA LYS A 201 6.91 -14.17 1.09
C LYS A 201 7.20 -13.60 2.47
N THR A 202 7.66 -14.47 3.37
CA THR A 202 8.03 -14.07 4.73
C THR A 202 9.53 -13.83 4.81
N PHE A 203 9.89 -12.68 5.38
CA PHE A 203 11.25 -12.27 5.68
C PHE A 203 11.46 -12.18 7.18
N VAL A 204 12.71 -12.36 7.63
CA VAL A 204 13.08 -12.17 9.03
C VAL A 204 13.74 -10.79 9.15
N ILE A 205 13.09 -9.90 9.90
CA ILE A 205 13.56 -8.54 10.15
C ILE A 205 14.03 -8.46 11.59
N VAL A 206 15.13 -7.75 11.81
CA VAL A 206 15.93 -7.83 13.03
C VAL A 206 16.18 -6.44 13.60
N ASP A 207 16.12 -6.33 14.93
CA ASP A 207 16.53 -5.20 15.75
C ASP A 207 16.09 -3.81 15.21
N ASP A 208 17.04 -3.00 14.74
CA ASP A 208 16.86 -1.61 14.28
C ASP A 208 15.78 -1.45 13.20
N LEU A 209 15.67 -2.46 12.32
CA LEU A 209 14.73 -2.44 11.20
C LEU A 209 13.28 -2.70 11.62
N ILE A 210 13.03 -3.24 12.83
CA ILE A 210 11.66 -3.52 13.32
C ILE A 210 10.88 -2.21 13.48
N SER A 211 11.54 -1.17 13.98
CA SER A 211 10.93 0.16 14.20
C SER A 211 10.47 0.83 12.90
N LYS A 212 11.06 0.47 11.76
CA LYS A 212 10.77 1.04 10.44
C LYS A 212 9.54 0.40 9.78
N LEU A 213 8.99 -0.68 10.35
CA LEU A 213 7.88 -1.42 9.75
C LEU A 213 6.52 -0.80 10.08
N LYS A 214 5.75 -0.55 9.02
CA LYS A 214 4.35 -0.12 9.06
C LYS A 214 3.52 -1.04 8.19
N GLU A 215 2.55 -1.72 8.77
CA GLU A 215 1.62 -2.58 8.03
C GLU A 215 0.85 -1.75 6.99
N GLY A 216 0.69 -2.30 5.78
CA GLY A 216 0.05 -1.64 4.64
C GLY A 216 0.94 -0.68 3.85
N ALA A 217 2.19 -0.44 4.28
CA ALA A 217 3.15 0.33 3.49
C ALA A 217 3.93 -0.55 2.50
N SER A 218 4.38 0.08 1.42
CA SER A 218 5.19 -0.54 0.36
C SER A 218 6.66 -0.40 0.71
N TYR A 219 7.45 -1.46 0.58
CA TYR A 219 8.88 -1.44 0.87
C TYR A 219 9.71 -1.98 -0.29
N LEU A 220 10.88 -1.36 -0.48
CA LEU A 220 12.00 -1.91 -1.22
C LEU A 220 12.92 -2.59 -0.22
N LEU A 221 13.03 -3.90 -0.35
CA LEU A 221 13.92 -4.75 0.42
C LEU A 221 15.11 -5.11 -0.47
N ALA A 222 16.33 -4.95 0.01
CA ALA A 222 17.49 -5.57 -0.62
C ALA A 222 18.23 -6.46 0.35
N GLY A 223 18.55 -7.66 -0.11
CA GLY A 223 19.06 -8.71 0.75
C GLY A 223 19.87 -9.75 0.00
N SER A 224 20.75 -10.45 0.73
CA SER A 224 21.46 -11.62 0.21
C SER A 224 20.76 -12.91 0.65
N VAL A 225 20.63 -13.87 -0.26
CA VAL A 225 19.99 -15.16 0.04
C VAL A 225 21.05 -16.13 0.58
N ILE A 226 21.01 -16.40 1.88
CA ILE A 226 21.90 -17.35 2.55
C ILE A 226 21.15 -18.66 2.75
N LYS A 227 21.39 -19.65 1.88
CA LYS A 227 20.71 -20.95 1.88
C LYS A 227 19.18 -20.80 1.77
N LYS A 228 18.46 -20.83 2.90
CA LYS A 228 16.99 -20.68 2.99
C LYS A 228 16.54 -19.38 3.66
N ILE A 229 17.47 -18.60 4.21
CA ILE A 229 17.19 -17.37 4.94
C ILE A 229 17.67 -16.19 4.09
N THR A 230 16.90 -15.11 4.07
CA THR A 230 17.27 -13.87 3.40
C THR A 230 17.75 -12.89 4.46
N ALA A 231 19.02 -12.50 4.38
CA ALA A 231 19.57 -11.43 5.21
C ALA A 231 19.22 -10.10 4.54
N ILE A 232 18.56 -9.20 5.26
CA ILE A 232 18.14 -7.90 4.75
C ILE A 232 19.20 -6.86 5.11
N TRP A 233 19.67 -6.13 4.10
CA TRP A 233 20.65 -5.04 4.22
C TRP A 233 20.00 -3.67 4.02
N LEU A 234 18.92 -3.61 3.24
CA LEU A 234 18.15 -2.41 2.91
C LEU A 234 16.67 -2.63 3.21
N LEU A 235 16.06 -1.67 3.87
CA LEU A 235 14.61 -1.56 4.06
C LEU A 235 14.21 -0.09 3.88
N GLU A 236 13.67 0.24 2.72
CA GLU A 236 13.18 1.60 2.41
C GLU A 236 11.68 1.59 2.11
N GLU A 237 10.94 2.51 2.73
CA GLU A 237 9.52 2.73 2.44
C GLU A 237 9.42 3.41 1.06
N VAL A 238 8.71 2.77 0.12
CA VAL A 238 8.49 3.33 -1.23
C VAL A 238 7.39 4.37 -1.13
N THR A 239 7.78 5.63 -1.30
CA THR A 239 6.85 6.77 -1.37
C THR A 239 6.59 7.15 -2.82
N THR A 240 5.32 7.25 -3.19
CA THR A 240 4.92 7.76 -4.50
C THR A 240 4.91 9.29 -4.46
N LEU A 241 5.54 9.91 -5.46
CA LEU A 241 5.55 11.37 -5.60
C LEU A 241 4.41 11.79 -6.53
N ALA A 242 3.78 12.92 -6.19
CA ALA A 242 2.75 13.51 -7.04
C ALA A 242 3.35 13.99 -8.37
N ALA A 243 2.69 13.67 -9.48
CA ALA A 243 3.04 14.25 -10.76
C ALA A 243 2.81 15.77 -10.74
N PRO A 244 3.72 16.58 -11.29
CA PRO A 244 3.48 18.01 -11.40
C PRO A 244 2.30 18.28 -12.34
N ILE A 245 1.51 19.31 -12.03
CA ILE A 245 0.32 19.70 -12.80
C ILE A 245 0.65 20.01 -14.26
N THR A 246 1.90 20.35 -14.57
CA THR A 246 2.40 20.61 -15.93
C THR A 246 2.57 19.35 -16.78
N CYS A 247 2.43 18.15 -16.22
CA CYS A 247 2.52 16.91 -16.99
C CYS A 247 1.42 16.83 -18.06
N VAL A 248 1.81 16.46 -19.27
CA VAL A 248 0.91 16.32 -20.41
C VAL A 248 0.03 15.08 -20.21
N ALA A 249 -1.28 15.21 -20.44
CA ALA A 249 -2.17 14.05 -20.43
C ALA A 249 -1.94 13.19 -21.69
N PRO A 250 -2.28 11.89 -21.67
CA PRO A 250 -2.32 11.08 -22.88
C PRO A 250 -3.16 11.77 -23.97
N ILE A 251 -2.67 11.69 -25.21
CA ILE A 251 -3.22 12.42 -26.36
C ILE A 251 -4.71 12.10 -26.55
N ASP A 252 -5.11 10.83 -26.38
CA ASP A 252 -6.48 10.41 -26.62
C ASP A 252 -7.43 10.91 -25.52
N ILE A 253 -6.96 11.02 -24.29
CA ILE A 253 -7.73 11.62 -23.19
C ILE A 253 -7.85 13.13 -23.38
N GLN A 254 -6.81 13.79 -23.90
CA GLN A 254 -6.86 15.21 -24.21
C GLN A 254 -7.87 15.50 -25.34
N LYS A 255 -7.84 14.73 -26.43
CA LYS A 255 -8.85 14.82 -27.49
C LYS A 255 -10.27 14.58 -26.95
N LEU A 256 -10.43 13.59 -26.07
CA LEU A 256 -11.71 13.29 -25.45
C LEU A 256 -12.20 14.46 -24.59
N TYR A 257 -11.31 15.09 -23.83
CA TYR A 257 -11.63 16.30 -23.07
C TYR A 257 -12.08 17.46 -23.96
N ASP A 258 -11.40 17.69 -25.09
CA ASP A 258 -11.73 18.75 -26.04
C ASP A 258 -13.12 18.52 -26.68
N VAL A 259 -13.46 17.26 -27.01
CA VAL A 259 -14.80 16.86 -27.53
C VAL A 259 -15.91 17.03 -26.48
N CYS A 260 -15.56 17.03 -25.20
CA CYS A 260 -16.51 17.21 -24.10
C CYS A 260 -16.88 18.68 -23.82
N ASP A 261 -16.36 19.64 -24.60
CA ASP A 261 -16.64 21.09 -24.48
C ASP A 261 -16.35 21.66 -23.07
N GLY A 262 -15.45 21.02 -22.32
CA GLY A 262 -15.11 21.41 -20.95
C GLY A 262 -16.18 21.10 -19.89
N LEU A 263 -17.25 20.37 -20.22
CA LEU A 263 -18.26 19.94 -19.24
C LEU A 263 -17.75 18.77 -18.38
N SER A 264 -17.65 19.00 -17.07
CA SER A 264 -17.04 18.06 -16.11
C SER A 264 -17.67 16.66 -16.09
N TRP A 265 -19.00 16.57 -16.02
CA TRP A 265 -19.70 15.29 -15.94
C TRP A 265 -19.71 14.54 -17.27
N LYS A 266 -19.70 15.25 -18.42
CA LYS A 266 -19.65 14.66 -19.77
C LYS A 266 -18.32 13.96 -19.98
N PHE A 267 -17.22 14.59 -19.56
CA PHE A 267 -15.89 14.00 -19.59
C PHE A 267 -15.80 12.73 -18.74
N ILE A 268 -16.30 12.77 -17.50
CA ILE A 268 -16.29 11.61 -16.58
C ILE A 268 -17.15 10.47 -17.15
N TYR A 269 -18.30 10.77 -17.74
CA TYR A 269 -19.16 9.78 -18.39
C TYR A 269 -18.44 9.07 -19.53
N CYS A 270 -17.81 9.82 -20.44
CA CYS A 270 -17.07 9.25 -21.56
C CYS A 270 -15.86 8.42 -21.07
N LEU A 271 -15.13 8.90 -20.07
CA LEU A 271 -13.98 8.16 -19.52
C LEU A 271 -14.42 6.87 -18.81
N ALA A 272 -15.56 6.88 -18.12
CA ALA A 272 -16.12 5.70 -17.48
C ALA A 272 -16.62 4.65 -18.48
N SER A 273 -17.07 5.06 -19.67
CA SER A 273 -17.58 4.13 -20.69
C SER A 273 -16.54 3.10 -21.17
N SER A 274 -15.25 3.47 -21.10
CA SER A 274 -14.11 2.60 -21.43
C SER A 274 -13.88 1.47 -20.40
N LEU A 275 -14.57 1.50 -19.26
CA LEU A 275 -14.47 0.45 -18.25
C LEU A 275 -15.37 -0.75 -18.61
N GLY A 276 -14.77 -1.95 -18.63
CA GLY A 276 -15.53 -3.20 -18.79
C GLY A 276 -16.10 -3.44 -20.18
N THR A 277 -15.47 -2.91 -21.24
CA THR A 277 -15.90 -3.09 -22.64
C THR A 277 -16.01 -4.56 -23.05
N ASN A 278 -15.20 -5.44 -22.46
CA ASN A 278 -15.25 -6.89 -22.71
C ASN A 278 -16.40 -7.61 -22.00
N VAL A 279 -17.03 -6.97 -21.01
CA VAL A 279 -18.03 -7.60 -20.13
C VAL A 279 -19.44 -7.12 -20.47
N CYS A 280 -19.60 -5.84 -20.80
CA CYS A 280 -20.88 -5.27 -21.17
C CYS A 280 -20.74 -4.25 -22.30
N PRO A 281 -21.84 -3.96 -23.02
CA PRO A 281 -21.86 -2.88 -24.00
C PRO A 281 -21.45 -1.54 -23.39
N LEU A 282 -20.95 -0.64 -24.23
CA LEU A 282 -20.38 0.66 -23.82
C LEU A 282 -21.32 1.46 -22.91
N ASN A 283 -22.63 1.46 -23.23
CA ASN A 283 -23.62 2.32 -22.60
C ASN A 283 -24.40 1.69 -21.44
N CYS A 284 -24.14 0.42 -21.11
CA CYS A 284 -24.81 -0.26 -20.01
C CYS A 284 -24.08 0.01 -18.67
N PHE A 285 -24.84 0.04 -17.58
CA PHE A 285 -24.30 0.17 -16.21
C PHE A 285 -23.43 1.41 -15.97
N MET A 286 -23.75 2.53 -16.63
CA MET A 286 -22.94 3.74 -16.55
C MET A 286 -22.84 4.32 -15.14
N HIS A 287 -23.92 4.20 -14.34
CA HIS A 287 -23.89 4.60 -12.93
C HIS A 287 -22.81 3.86 -12.14
N LEU A 288 -22.71 2.54 -12.33
CA LEU A 288 -21.68 1.71 -11.74
C LEU A 288 -20.28 2.09 -12.26
N LYS A 289 -20.10 2.17 -13.58
CA LYS A 289 -18.79 2.51 -14.19
C LYS A 289 -18.25 3.85 -13.70
N ILE A 290 -19.09 4.89 -13.64
CA ILE A 290 -18.71 6.22 -13.11
C ILE A 290 -18.29 6.11 -11.65
N SER A 291 -19.05 5.39 -10.85
CA SER A 291 -18.79 5.24 -9.41
C SER A 291 -17.48 4.50 -9.14
N LEU A 292 -17.19 3.46 -9.91
CA LEU A 292 -15.92 2.73 -9.86
C LEU A 292 -14.75 3.64 -10.26
N LEU A 293 -14.90 4.44 -11.32
CA LEU A 293 -13.88 5.42 -11.73
C LEU A 293 -13.58 6.46 -10.65
N LEU A 294 -14.62 7.04 -10.04
CA LEU A 294 -14.48 8.00 -8.94
C LEU A 294 -13.80 7.36 -7.73
N SER A 295 -14.12 6.11 -7.44
CA SER A 295 -13.47 5.34 -6.38
C SER A 295 -11.98 5.12 -6.67
N LEU A 296 -11.62 4.68 -7.89
CA LEU A 296 -10.22 4.52 -8.31
C LEU A 296 -9.43 5.82 -8.17
N ALA A 297 -9.99 6.95 -8.62
CA ALA A 297 -9.37 8.27 -8.46
C ALA A 297 -9.21 8.69 -6.99
N SER A 298 -10.20 8.38 -6.15
CA SER A 298 -10.19 8.71 -4.71
C SER A 298 -9.06 7.99 -3.96
N ILE A 299 -8.78 6.72 -4.30
CA ILE A 299 -7.75 5.90 -3.64
C ILE A 299 -6.37 6.45 -3.93
N ARG A 300 -6.10 6.82 -5.20
CA ARG A 300 -4.83 7.42 -5.58
C ARG A 300 -4.65 8.79 -4.89
N ALA A 301 -5.72 9.58 -4.85
CA ALA A 301 -5.72 10.86 -4.14
C ALA A 301 -5.51 10.69 -2.63
N ASN A 302 -6.04 9.64 -1.99
CA ASN A 302 -5.82 9.37 -0.57
C ASN A 302 -4.33 9.14 -0.26
N THR A 303 -3.64 8.42 -1.14
CA THR A 303 -2.21 8.09 -0.97
C THR A 303 -1.33 9.35 -1.01
N LEU A 304 -1.66 10.32 -1.87
CA LEU A 304 -0.83 11.51 -2.09
C LEU A 304 -1.29 12.74 -1.29
N THR A 305 -2.60 12.98 -1.20
CA THR A 305 -3.18 14.20 -0.60
C THR A 305 -3.91 13.94 0.71
N GLY A 306 -4.10 12.68 1.11
CA GLY A 306 -4.89 12.32 2.29
C GLY A 306 -6.40 12.50 2.12
N SER A 307 -6.89 12.70 0.89
CA SER A 307 -8.32 12.79 0.58
C SER A 307 -9.11 11.57 1.05
N SER A 308 -10.38 11.73 1.39
CA SER A 308 -11.27 10.62 1.79
C SER A 308 -11.48 9.61 0.65
N ILE A 309 -11.56 8.33 1.02
CA ILE A 309 -11.76 7.21 0.10
C ILE A 309 -13.27 7.04 -0.15
N LEU A 310 -13.64 6.83 -1.41
CA LEU A 310 -14.99 6.46 -1.80
C LEU A 310 -15.13 4.94 -1.82
N HIS A 311 -15.91 4.40 -0.89
CA HIS A 311 -16.35 3.00 -0.91
C HIS A 311 -17.58 2.86 -1.80
N VAL A 312 -17.73 1.72 -2.47
CA VAL A 312 -18.82 1.50 -3.44
C VAL A 312 -19.64 0.31 -3.00
N LEU A 313 -20.93 0.56 -2.72
CA LEU A 313 -21.91 -0.50 -2.52
C LEU A 313 -22.87 -0.52 -3.71
N VAL A 314 -22.97 -1.62 -4.43
CA VAL A 314 -23.90 -1.77 -5.54
C VAL A 314 -25.19 -2.42 -5.04
N ALA A 315 -26.33 -1.80 -5.29
CA ALA A 315 -27.65 -2.36 -5.00
C ALA A 315 -28.37 -2.71 -6.30
N GLY A 316 -28.95 -3.91 -6.37
CA GLY A 316 -29.67 -4.40 -7.54
C GLY A 316 -29.86 -5.92 -7.50
N PHE A 317 -30.37 -6.47 -8.59
CA PHE A 317 -30.42 -7.91 -8.84
C PHE A 317 -29.03 -8.45 -9.19
N ASP A 318 -28.81 -9.73 -8.90
CA ASP A 318 -27.55 -10.41 -9.19
C ASP A 318 -27.63 -10.99 -10.59
N THR A 319 -27.10 -10.24 -11.54
CA THR A 319 -26.92 -10.71 -12.91
C THR A 319 -25.55 -11.33 -13.14
N SER A 320 -24.69 -11.47 -12.11
CA SER A 320 -23.25 -11.78 -12.18
C SER A 320 -22.38 -10.78 -12.95
N VAL A 321 -22.95 -10.09 -13.94
CA VAL A 321 -22.32 -9.04 -14.76
C VAL A 321 -21.75 -7.91 -13.90
N VAL A 322 -22.46 -7.51 -12.84
CA VAL A 322 -21.99 -6.48 -11.90
C VAL A 322 -20.67 -6.89 -11.24
N GLY A 323 -20.56 -8.14 -10.77
CA GLY A 323 -19.36 -8.69 -10.17
C GLY A 323 -18.19 -8.79 -11.17
N ASP A 324 -18.50 -9.12 -12.43
CA ASP A 324 -17.51 -9.18 -13.51
C ASP A 324 -16.99 -7.78 -13.87
N ILE A 325 -17.87 -6.77 -13.98
CA ILE A 325 -17.48 -5.36 -14.19
C ILE A 325 -16.58 -4.87 -13.05
N MET A 326 -16.96 -5.15 -11.79
CA MET A 326 -16.13 -4.80 -10.63
C MET A 326 -14.76 -5.48 -10.68
N THR A 327 -14.72 -6.74 -11.10
CA THR A 327 -13.46 -7.50 -11.22
C THR A 327 -12.57 -6.92 -12.32
N GLU A 328 -13.11 -6.63 -13.50
CA GLU A 328 -12.35 -5.99 -14.59
C GLU A 328 -11.89 -4.58 -14.21
N ALA A 329 -12.77 -3.75 -13.65
CA ALA A 329 -12.41 -2.41 -13.20
C ALA A 329 -11.31 -2.42 -12.12
N SER A 330 -11.28 -3.45 -11.27
CA SER A 330 -10.25 -3.58 -10.23
C SER A 330 -8.84 -3.80 -10.78
N LYS A 331 -8.71 -4.30 -12.02
CA LYS A 331 -7.41 -4.47 -12.68
C LYS A 331 -6.71 -3.14 -13.00
N LEU A 332 -7.47 -2.04 -13.09
CA LEU A 332 -6.90 -0.69 -13.26
C LEU A 332 -6.26 -0.17 -11.96
N ALA A 333 -6.68 -0.67 -10.80
CA ALA A 333 -6.05 -0.32 -9.54
C ALA A 333 -4.60 -0.85 -9.50
N GLU A 334 -3.73 -0.16 -8.77
CA GLU A 334 -2.36 -0.60 -8.56
C GLU A 334 -2.29 -1.96 -7.85
N ARG A 335 -3.26 -2.18 -6.96
CA ARG A 335 -3.46 -3.42 -6.21
C ARG A 335 -4.93 -3.76 -6.19
N ASN A 336 -5.25 -5.01 -6.47
CA ASN A 336 -6.58 -5.57 -6.28
C ASN A 336 -6.49 -6.85 -5.46
N VAL A 337 -7.42 -7.01 -4.53
CA VAL A 337 -7.61 -8.25 -3.77
C VAL A 337 -9.08 -8.62 -3.84
N LEU A 338 -9.35 -9.81 -4.35
CA LEU A 338 -10.70 -10.40 -4.35
C LEU A 338 -10.91 -11.14 -3.03
N LEU A 339 -11.94 -10.76 -2.29
CA LEU A 339 -12.27 -11.42 -1.04
C LEU A 339 -13.00 -12.73 -1.32
N GLY A 340 -12.40 -13.85 -0.92
CA GLY A 340 -13.02 -15.16 -0.97
C GLY A 340 -14.11 -15.34 0.09
N THR A 341 -15.03 -16.27 -0.18
CA THR A 341 -16.19 -16.57 0.69
C THR A 341 -15.81 -17.36 1.95
N THR A 342 -14.65 -18.04 1.96
CA THR A 342 -14.20 -18.85 3.09
C THR A 342 -12.74 -18.59 3.43
N ASN A 343 -12.42 -18.52 4.73
CA ASN A 343 -11.07 -18.52 5.32
C ASN A 343 -10.13 -17.33 5.03
N THR A 344 -10.52 -16.35 4.22
CA THR A 344 -9.75 -15.11 4.07
C THR A 344 -9.96 -14.21 5.30
N SER A 345 -8.88 -13.94 6.04
CA SER A 345 -8.89 -12.88 7.05
C SER A 345 -9.13 -11.53 6.35
N VAL A 346 -10.24 -10.89 6.70
CA VAL A 346 -10.63 -9.58 6.16
C VAL A 346 -9.52 -8.56 6.38
N ALA A 347 -8.93 -8.55 7.58
CA ALA A 347 -7.86 -7.63 7.93
C ALA A 347 -6.65 -7.78 7.00
N THR A 348 -6.24 -9.02 6.69
CA THR A 348 -5.12 -9.24 5.76
C THR A 348 -5.45 -8.84 4.33
N ALA A 349 -6.71 -9.00 3.89
CA ALA A 349 -7.15 -8.60 2.56
C ALA A 349 -7.20 -7.07 2.43
N LEU A 350 -7.70 -6.36 3.44
CA LEU A 350 -7.75 -4.90 3.49
C LEU A 350 -6.35 -4.27 3.55
N VAL A 351 -5.43 -4.86 4.33
CA VAL A 351 -4.04 -4.40 4.40
C VAL A 351 -3.29 -4.71 3.09
N GLY A 352 -3.49 -5.91 2.51
CA GLY A 352 -2.89 -6.29 1.24
C GLY A 352 -3.35 -5.45 0.05
N SER A 353 -4.56 -4.90 0.12
CA SER A 353 -5.12 -3.96 -0.87
C SER A 353 -4.81 -2.48 -0.57
N SER A 354 -3.96 -2.17 0.41
CA SER A 354 -3.57 -0.79 0.75
C SER A 354 -3.02 -0.03 -0.47
N GLY A 355 -3.60 1.13 -0.78
CA GLY A 355 -3.32 1.91 -2.00
C GLY A 355 -4.09 1.43 -3.23
N GLY A 356 -5.02 0.48 -3.06
CA GLY A 356 -5.82 -0.12 -4.11
C GLY A 356 -7.23 -0.50 -3.64
N VAL A 357 -7.78 -1.58 -4.20
CA VAL A 357 -9.18 -1.96 -4.02
C VAL A 357 -9.30 -3.38 -3.44
N CYS A 358 -10.18 -3.54 -2.46
CA CYS A 358 -10.70 -4.82 -1.99
C CYS A 358 -12.10 -5.05 -2.58
N VAL A 359 -12.24 -6.07 -3.43
CA VAL A 359 -13.50 -6.34 -4.14
C VAL A 359 -14.18 -7.56 -3.54
N MET A 360 -15.48 -7.41 -3.26
CA MET A 360 -16.41 -8.49 -2.94
C MET A 360 -17.31 -8.69 -4.16
N PRO A 361 -16.93 -9.57 -5.10
CA PRO A 361 -17.64 -9.73 -6.38
C PRO A 361 -18.96 -10.47 -6.23
N LEU A 362 -19.18 -11.13 -5.09
CA LEU A 362 -20.42 -11.85 -4.80
C LEU A 362 -21.34 -11.01 -3.91
N PRO A 363 -22.63 -11.35 -3.88
CA PRO A 363 -23.56 -10.75 -2.94
C PRO A 363 -23.11 -10.86 -1.47
N LEU A 364 -23.36 -9.80 -0.69
CA LEU A 364 -23.00 -9.72 0.73
C LEU A 364 -23.53 -10.89 1.59
N HIS A 365 -24.66 -11.50 1.22
CA HIS A 365 -25.25 -12.63 1.94
C HIS A 365 -24.47 -13.94 1.77
N THR A 366 -23.65 -14.06 0.73
CA THR A 366 -22.81 -15.24 0.48
C THR A 366 -21.59 -15.29 1.42
N TYR A 367 -21.24 -14.15 2.02
CA TYR A 367 -20.14 -14.04 2.97
C TYR A 367 -20.57 -14.33 4.40
N SER A 368 -19.63 -14.76 5.24
CA SER A 368 -19.93 -14.98 6.65
C SER A 368 -20.24 -13.67 7.37
N THR A 369 -21.15 -13.72 8.35
CA THR A 369 -21.54 -12.56 9.17
C THR A 369 -20.37 -11.93 9.93
N LYS A 370 -19.34 -12.72 10.26
CA LYS A 370 -18.09 -12.23 10.86
C LYS A 370 -17.28 -11.40 9.88
N GLN A 371 -17.22 -11.79 8.61
CA GLN A 371 -16.50 -11.05 7.58
C GLN A 371 -17.21 -9.71 7.29
N THR A 372 -18.52 -9.73 7.11
CA THR A 372 -19.29 -8.51 6.83
C THR A 372 -19.23 -7.51 7.98
N SER A 373 -19.41 -7.96 9.22
CA SER A 373 -19.27 -7.09 10.41
C SER A 373 -17.86 -6.49 10.55
N SER A 374 -16.81 -7.26 10.28
CA SER A 374 -15.43 -6.76 10.32
C SER A 374 -15.14 -5.73 9.22
N ILE A 375 -15.75 -5.86 8.04
CA ILE A 375 -15.60 -4.87 6.95
C ILE A 375 -16.33 -3.58 7.32
N LEU A 376 -17.57 -3.69 7.79
CA LEU A 376 -18.38 -2.54 8.18
C LEU A 376 -17.71 -1.76 9.31
N SER A 377 -17.22 -2.44 10.35
CA SER A 377 -16.49 -1.76 11.44
C SER A 377 -15.22 -1.07 10.93
N SER A 378 -14.51 -1.68 9.97
CA SER A 378 -13.30 -1.10 9.40
C SER A 378 -13.58 0.17 8.58
N ILE A 379 -14.71 0.19 7.85
CA ILE A 379 -15.15 1.37 7.08
C ILE A 379 -15.63 2.48 8.03
N GLU A 380 -16.44 2.16 9.05
CA GLU A 380 -16.93 3.15 10.02
C GLU A 380 -15.79 3.81 10.81
N CYS A 381 -14.82 3.00 11.27
CA CYS A 381 -13.72 3.49 12.09
C CYS A 381 -12.56 4.07 11.24
N ASN A 382 -12.55 3.84 9.92
CA ASN A 382 -11.38 4.05 9.05
C ASN A 382 -10.11 3.36 9.57
N GLU A 383 -10.27 2.24 10.30
CA GLU A 383 -9.19 1.49 10.94
C GLU A 383 -9.40 -0.01 10.75
N VAL A 384 -8.35 -0.72 10.36
CA VAL A 384 -8.29 -2.17 10.30
C VAL A 384 -7.62 -2.67 11.57
N THR A 385 -8.34 -3.47 12.35
CA THR A 385 -7.80 -4.13 13.54
C THR A 385 -7.15 -5.46 13.14
N THR A 386 -5.82 -5.52 13.14
CA THR A 386 -5.08 -6.79 13.16
C THR A 386 -4.83 -7.20 14.62
N GLU A 387 -4.49 -8.48 14.86
CA GLU A 387 -4.27 -9.02 16.21
C GLU A 387 -3.23 -8.25 17.05
N ASN A 388 -2.33 -7.53 16.38
CA ASN A 388 -1.21 -6.85 17.00
C ASN A 388 -1.28 -5.31 16.87
N CYS A 389 -2.01 -4.75 15.89
CA CYS A 389 -1.98 -3.33 15.55
C CYS A 389 -3.31 -2.81 14.99
N LYS A 390 -3.54 -1.50 15.13
CA LYS A 390 -4.60 -0.78 14.42
C LYS A 390 -3.96 -0.01 13.26
N VAL A 391 -4.42 -0.27 12.04
CA VAL A 391 -3.86 0.32 10.82
C VAL A 391 -4.93 1.19 10.17
N LYS A 392 -4.61 2.41 9.74
CA LYS A 392 -5.57 3.25 9.02
C LYS A 392 -5.96 2.58 7.70
N LEU A 393 -7.26 2.57 7.38
CA LEU A 393 -7.78 2.02 6.14
C LEU A 393 -7.31 2.89 4.96
N LYS A 394 -6.53 2.28 4.05
CA LYS A 394 -5.99 2.90 2.83
C LYS A 394 -6.49 2.22 1.56
N SER A 395 -7.50 1.36 1.66
CA SER A 395 -8.09 0.63 0.55
C SER A 395 -9.56 0.99 0.39
N ALA A 396 -10.03 1.06 -0.85
CA ALA A 396 -11.47 1.12 -1.11
C ALA A 396 -12.07 -0.28 -1.01
N VAL A 397 -13.33 -0.34 -0.58
CA VAL A 397 -14.10 -1.58 -0.51
C VAL A 397 -15.21 -1.47 -1.52
N TRP A 398 -15.28 -2.43 -2.44
CA TRP A 398 -16.35 -2.56 -3.40
C TRP A 398 -17.17 -3.79 -3.05
N ALA A 399 -18.47 -3.63 -2.85
CA ALA A 399 -19.36 -4.73 -2.46
C ALA A 399 -20.67 -4.72 -3.25
N GLN A 400 -21.19 -5.91 -3.51
CA GLN A 400 -22.52 -6.10 -4.10
C GLN A 400 -23.52 -6.45 -3.00
N GLY A 401 -24.48 -5.56 -2.74
CA GLY A 401 -25.60 -5.78 -1.85
C GLY A 401 -26.84 -6.21 -2.63
N MET A 402 -27.01 -7.51 -2.85
CA MET A 402 -28.29 -8.07 -3.30
C MET A 402 -29.42 -7.70 -2.35
N ASP A 403 -30.61 -7.42 -2.90
CA ASP A 403 -31.91 -7.13 -2.28
C ASP A 403 -32.05 -7.52 -0.79
N LEU A 404 -31.28 -6.83 0.05
CA LEU A 404 -31.29 -7.00 1.50
C LEU A 404 -32.65 -6.49 1.94
N LYS A 405 -33.34 -7.21 2.86
CA LYS A 405 -34.55 -6.69 3.53
C LYS A 405 -34.30 -5.21 3.85
N LYS A 406 -35.14 -4.30 3.34
CA LYS A 406 -34.86 -2.84 3.25
C LYS A 406 -34.07 -2.28 4.45
N ILE A 407 -34.41 -2.68 5.67
CA ILE A 407 -33.76 -2.31 6.93
C ILE A 407 -32.25 -2.65 6.98
N VAL A 408 -31.83 -3.83 6.53
CA VAL A 408 -30.42 -4.26 6.52
C VAL A 408 -29.63 -3.52 5.45
N LEU A 409 -30.25 -3.22 4.30
CA LEU A 409 -29.64 -2.39 3.27
C LEU A 409 -29.37 -0.98 3.78
N TYR A 410 -30.31 -0.35 4.49
CA TYR A 410 -30.11 0.99 5.08
C TYR A 410 -28.93 1.02 6.06
N ASN A 411 -28.76 -0.02 6.87
CA ASN A 411 -27.65 -0.10 7.82
C ASN A 411 -26.30 -0.30 7.14
N VAL A 412 -26.24 -1.05 6.03
CA VAL A 412 -24.99 -1.22 5.27
C VAL A 412 -24.71 0.03 4.42
N ALA A 413 -25.73 0.59 3.79
CA ALA A 413 -25.65 1.80 2.97
C ALA A 413 -25.18 3.01 3.79
N SER A 414 -25.61 3.13 5.05
CA SER A 414 -25.21 4.23 5.93
C SER A 414 -23.70 4.25 6.20
N VAL A 415 -23.05 3.07 6.22
CA VAL A 415 -21.62 2.87 6.45
C VAL A 415 -20.80 3.19 5.20
N PHE A 416 -21.21 2.65 4.04
CA PHE A 416 -20.52 2.92 2.77
C PHE A 416 -20.67 4.38 2.34
N GLY A 417 -21.76 5.06 2.74
CA GLY A 417 -22.06 6.45 2.42
C GLY A 417 -22.51 6.66 0.97
N PHE A 418 -21.99 5.86 0.03
CA PHE A 418 -22.27 5.91 -1.39
C PHE A 418 -22.83 4.56 -1.88
N VAL A 419 -24.08 4.58 -2.37
CA VAL A 419 -24.75 3.41 -2.96
C VAL A 419 -24.90 3.65 -4.45
N CYS A 420 -24.66 2.61 -5.25
CA CYS A 420 -24.72 2.64 -6.71
C CYS A 420 -25.89 1.81 -7.22
N ARG A 421 -26.54 2.31 -8.29
CA ARG A 421 -27.55 1.56 -9.03
C ARG A 421 -26.82 0.47 -9.82
N GLY A 422 -27.07 -0.78 -9.47
CA GLY A 422 -26.62 -1.95 -10.22
C GLY A 422 -27.59 -2.24 -11.36
N ASP A 423 -28.12 -3.46 -11.39
CA ASP A 423 -29.12 -3.89 -12.36
C ASP A 423 -30.51 -4.01 -11.74
N PHE A 424 -31.51 -3.41 -12.38
CA PHE A 424 -32.92 -3.59 -12.05
C PHE A 424 -33.71 -4.26 -13.20
N GLY A 425 -33.01 -4.86 -14.16
CA GLY A 425 -33.56 -5.51 -15.34
C GLY A 425 -33.68 -4.61 -16.57
N GLU A 426 -33.11 -3.41 -16.52
CA GLU A 426 -33.22 -2.39 -17.58
C GLU A 426 -32.40 -2.72 -18.82
N HIS A 427 -31.32 -3.49 -18.66
CA HIS A 427 -30.36 -3.78 -19.73
C HIS A 427 -30.38 -5.24 -20.20
N ASN A 428 -31.40 -6.02 -19.81
CA ASN A 428 -31.43 -7.47 -20.10
C ASN A 428 -31.35 -7.77 -21.60
N ASP A 429 -32.12 -7.06 -22.44
CA ASP A 429 -32.15 -7.32 -23.88
C ASP A 429 -30.80 -6.99 -24.55
N GLU A 430 -30.23 -5.82 -24.25
CA GLU A 430 -28.91 -5.40 -24.76
C GLU A 430 -27.78 -6.35 -24.33
N MET A 431 -27.87 -6.89 -23.11
CA MET A 431 -26.90 -7.86 -22.58
C MET A 431 -27.02 -9.23 -23.24
N VAL A 432 -28.25 -9.69 -23.51
CA VAL A 432 -28.48 -10.96 -24.21
C VAL A 432 -27.89 -10.89 -25.62
N ASP A 433 -28.16 -9.79 -26.34
CA ASP A 433 -27.61 -9.57 -27.68
C ASP A 433 -26.07 -9.56 -27.65
N PHE A 434 -25.47 -8.87 -26.68
CA PHE A 434 -24.02 -8.82 -26.51
C PHE A 434 -23.40 -10.18 -26.23
N ILE A 435 -24.00 -10.97 -25.32
CA ILE A 435 -23.51 -12.31 -24.98
C ILE A 435 -23.61 -13.24 -26.20
N LEU A 436 -24.73 -13.18 -26.94
CA LEU A 436 -24.92 -13.97 -28.15
C LEU A 436 -23.91 -13.58 -29.23
N GLN A 437 -23.68 -12.27 -29.43
CA GLN A 437 -22.69 -11.78 -30.38
C GLN A 437 -21.28 -12.26 -30.03
N ASN A 438 -20.88 -12.14 -28.76
CA ASN A 438 -19.57 -12.61 -28.29
C ASN A 438 -19.40 -14.13 -28.38
N ALA A 439 -20.49 -14.90 -28.34
CA ALA A 439 -20.43 -16.34 -28.53
C ALA A 439 -20.24 -16.74 -30.01
N VAL A 440 -20.70 -15.90 -30.94
CA VAL A 440 -20.55 -16.11 -32.39
C VAL A 440 -19.21 -15.59 -32.89
N ASP A 441 -18.81 -14.40 -32.45
CA ASP A 441 -17.55 -13.76 -32.79
C ASP A 441 -16.91 -13.23 -31.49
N PRO A 442 -16.00 -13.99 -30.86
CA PRO A 442 -15.40 -13.58 -29.61
C PRO A 442 -14.58 -12.32 -29.85
N LEU A 443 -14.96 -11.23 -29.18
CA LEU A 443 -14.18 -9.99 -29.18
C LEU A 443 -12.75 -10.30 -28.70
N GLU A 444 -11.80 -10.28 -29.63
CA GLU A 444 -10.39 -10.23 -29.27
C GLU A 444 -10.12 -8.87 -28.63
N THR A 445 -9.44 -8.88 -27.48
CA THR A 445 -9.02 -7.62 -26.85
C THR A 445 -8.06 -6.91 -27.79
N THR A 446 -8.53 -5.81 -28.37
CA THR A 446 -7.72 -5.07 -29.35
C THR A 446 -6.54 -4.41 -28.66
N GLU A 447 -5.43 -4.25 -29.38
CA GLU A 447 -4.26 -3.52 -28.83
C GLU A 447 -4.64 -2.08 -28.44
N GLU A 448 -5.61 -1.49 -29.14
CA GLU A 448 -6.16 -0.17 -28.89
C GLU A 448 -6.91 -0.10 -27.54
N GLU A 449 -7.73 -1.09 -27.20
CA GLU A 449 -8.43 -1.13 -25.90
C GLU A 449 -7.45 -1.30 -24.74
N ILE A 450 -6.43 -2.15 -24.90
CA ILE A 450 -5.38 -2.32 -23.89
C ILE A 450 -4.62 -1.00 -23.70
N GLN A 451 -4.35 -0.28 -24.79
CA GLN A 451 -3.70 1.02 -24.72
C GLN A 451 -4.59 2.08 -24.06
N ALA A 452 -5.88 2.13 -24.40
CA ALA A 452 -6.83 3.05 -23.77
C ALA A 452 -6.92 2.85 -22.25
N LEU A 453 -6.94 1.60 -21.78
CA LEU A 453 -6.93 1.30 -20.33
C LEU A 453 -5.61 1.71 -19.66
N LYS A 454 -4.47 1.56 -20.35
CA LYS A 454 -3.17 2.05 -19.86
C LYS A 454 -3.16 3.57 -19.78
N ASP A 455 -3.74 4.25 -20.75
CA ASP A 455 -3.84 5.71 -20.78
C ASP A 455 -4.73 6.21 -19.65
N VAL A 456 -5.87 5.56 -19.40
CA VAL A 456 -6.74 5.85 -18.24
C VAL A 456 -5.95 5.67 -16.93
N LYS A 457 -5.21 4.57 -16.78
CA LYS A 457 -4.38 4.34 -15.59
C LYS A 457 -3.34 5.43 -15.41
N HIS A 458 -2.62 5.79 -16.47
CA HIS A 458 -1.62 6.87 -16.43
C HIS A 458 -2.26 8.22 -16.07
N TYR A 459 -3.44 8.50 -16.62
CA TYR A 459 -4.19 9.71 -16.32
C TYR A 459 -4.61 9.80 -14.85
N LEU A 460 -5.07 8.68 -14.26
CA LEU A 460 -5.39 8.63 -12.84
C LEU A 460 -4.16 8.94 -11.97
N ASP A 461 -2.98 8.45 -12.35
CA ASP A 461 -1.71 8.74 -11.65
C ASP A 461 -1.32 10.22 -11.75
N LEU A 462 -1.54 10.85 -12.92
CA LEU A 462 -1.30 12.30 -13.12
C LEU A 462 -2.22 13.15 -12.24
N VAL A 463 -3.49 12.76 -12.17
CA VAL A 463 -4.55 13.54 -11.52
C VAL A 463 -4.51 13.40 -10.00
N ALA A 464 -4.04 12.27 -9.47
CA ALA A 464 -4.07 11.94 -8.05
C ALA A 464 -3.40 12.97 -7.13
N GLY A 465 -2.34 13.64 -7.61
CA GLY A 465 -1.58 14.63 -6.85
C GLY A 465 -2.26 15.99 -6.68
N ILE A 466 -3.36 16.25 -7.40
CA ILE A 466 -4.02 17.56 -7.38
C ILE A 466 -4.81 17.71 -6.08
N THR A 467 -4.45 18.72 -5.28
CA THR A 467 -5.21 19.14 -4.10
C THR A 467 -6.40 19.99 -4.55
N VAL A 468 -7.61 19.53 -4.19
CA VAL A 468 -8.86 20.19 -4.58
C VAL A 468 -9.53 20.78 -3.35
N SER A 469 -9.97 22.02 -3.45
CA SER A 469 -10.80 22.71 -2.46
C SER A 469 -12.24 22.81 -2.95
N ILE A 470 -13.20 22.92 -2.04
CA ILE A 470 -14.61 23.09 -2.40
C ILE A 470 -14.97 24.58 -2.47
N ASP A 471 -15.71 24.98 -3.50
CA ASP A 471 -16.26 26.33 -3.57
C ASP A 471 -17.39 26.53 -2.53
N LYS A 472 -17.51 27.75 -2.00
CA LYS A 472 -18.53 28.10 -0.99
C LYS A 472 -19.95 27.91 -1.50
N ARG A 473 -20.20 28.09 -2.80
CA ARG A 473 -21.52 27.87 -3.40
C ARG A 473 -21.86 26.39 -3.47
N ALA A 474 -20.90 25.57 -3.93
CA ALA A 474 -21.03 24.11 -3.97
C ALA A 474 -21.26 23.54 -2.56
N GLU A 475 -20.54 24.03 -1.56
CA GLU A 475 -20.72 23.65 -0.16
C GLU A 475 -22.14 23.97 0.35
N ARG A 476 -22.68 25.16 0.01
CA ARG A 476 -24.05 25.54 0.38
C ARG A 476 -25.07 24.58 -0.22
N ILE A 477 -24.92 24.19 -1.48
CA ILE A 477 -25.85 23.27 -2.16
C ILE A 477 -25.83 21.89 -1.50
N LEU A 478 -24.64 21.34 -1.23
CA LEU A 478 -24.52 20.04 -0.54
C LEU A 478 -25.15 20.07 0.86
N ARG A 479 -24.92 21.15 1.63
CA ARG A 479 -25.51 21.33 2.96
C ARG A 479 -27.04 21.43 2.90
N SER A 480 -27.57 22.23 1.98
CA SER A 480 -29.01 22.41 1.85
C SER A 480 -29.70 21.14 1.36
N TYR A 481 -29.08 20.42 0.41
CA TYR A 481 -29.54 19.10 -0.02
C TYR A 481 -29.58 18.11 1.16
N PHE A 482 -28.52 18.03 1.95
CA PHE A 482 -28.46 17.16 3.13
C PHE A 482 -29.59 17.43 4.13
N LEU A 483 -29.90 18.71 4.38
CA LEU A 483 -30.99 19.11 5.27
C LEU A 483 -32.37 18.76 4.69
N ALA A 484 -32.59 19.02 3.39
CA ALA A 484 -33.83 18.70 2.71
C ALA A 484 -34.09 17.19 2.68
N ALA A 485 -33.09 16.39 2.28
CA ALA A 485 -33.20 14.94 2.22
C ALA A 485 -33.45 14.30 3.59
N ARG A 486 -32.83 14.82 4.68
CA ARG A 486 -33.11 14.35 6.04
C ARG A 486 -34.50 14.74 6.56
N LYS A 487 -35.03 15.88 6.09
CA LYS A 487 -36.39 16.32 6.43
C LYS A 487 -37.43 15.38 5.85
N GLU A 488 -37.21 14.90 4.62
CA GLU A 488 -38.11 13.97 3.94
C GLU A 488 -37.93 12.52 4.42
N ASN A 489 -36.69 12.05 4.51
CA ASN A 489 -36.38 10.72 5.03
C ASN A 489 -35.14 10.74 5.94
N SER A 490 -35.39 10.71 7.25
CA SER A 490 -34.34 10.72 8.29
C SER A 490 -33.34 9.54 8.18
N ARG A 491 -33.71 8.44 7.52
CA ARG A 491 -32.85 7.26 7.32
C ARG A 491 -32.21 7.20 5.93
N GLY A 492 -32.59 8.08 5.01
CA GLY A 492 -32.12 8.06 3.61
C GLY A 492 -30.70 8.59 3.43
N VAL A 493 -30.27 9.56 4.26
CA VAL A 493 -28.95 10.20 4.16
C VAL A 493 -28.23 10.15 5.49
N SER A 494 -27.08 9.47 5.53
CA SER A 494 -26.22 9.38 6.72
C SER A 494 -25.16 10.48 6.72
N VAL A 495 -24.48 10.68 7.86
CA VAL A 495 -23.29 11.55 7.92
C VAL A 495 -22.18 11.03 6.98
N GLY A 496 -22.08 9.71 6.83
CA GLY A 496 -21.21 9.06 5.84
C GLY A 496 -21.56 9.47 4.41
N SER A 497 -22.84 9.61 4.07
CA SER A 497 -23.28 10.10 2.76
C SER A 497 -22.81 11.53 2.47
N MET A 498 -22.78 12.42 3.46
CA MET A 498 -22.23 13.77 3.28
C MET A 498 -20.73 13.74 2.98
N SER A 499 -19.98 12.91 3.70
CA SER A 499 -18.55 12.70 3.43
C SER A 499 -18.33 12.12 2.03
N ALA A 500 -19.17 11.17 1.60
CA ALA A 500 -19.12 10.60 0.26
C ALA A 500 -19.45 11.64 -0.83
N LEU A 501 -20.49 12.47 -0.64
CA LEU A 501 -20.86 13.54 -1.58
C LEU A 501 -19.73 14.57 -1.76
N LEU A 502 -19.10 14.97 -0.65
CA LEU A 502 -17.93 15.85 -0.68
C LEU A 502 -16.78 15.18 -1.43
N SER A 503 -16.49 13.92 -1.11
CA SER A 503 -15.42 13.15 -1.75
C SER A 503 -15.65 13.02 -3.25
N ALA A 504 -16.89 12.72 -3.69
CA ALA A 504 -17.28 12.60 -5.08
C ALA A 504 -17.16 13.94 -5.84
N SER A 505 -17.53 15.05 -5.19
CA SER A 505 -17.40 16.40 -5.77
C SER A 505 -15.92 16.82 -5.92
N LEU A 506 -15.08 16.45 -4.95
CA LEU A 506 -13.64 16.72 -5.02
C LEU A 506 -12.96 15.84 -6.07
N THR A 507 -13.34 14.56 -6.18
CA THR A 507 -12.76 13.64 -7.17
C THR A 507 -13.20 13.97 -8.59
N SER A 508 -14.44 14.40 -8.82
CA SER A 508 -14.90 14.84 -10.14
C SER A 508 -14.13 16.07 -10.64
N ALA A 509 -13.94 17.06 -9.77
CA ALA A 509 -13.12 18.23 -10.07
C ALA A 509 -11.65 17.84 -10.34
N ARG A 510 -11.13 16.89 -9.57
CA ARG A 510 -9.78 16.36 -9.76
C ARG A 510 -9.64 15.71 -11.14
N LEU A 511 -10.57 14.84 -11.53
CA LEU A 511 -10.61 14.20 -12.85
C LEU A 511 -10.64 15.21 -13.99
N CYS A 512 -11.20 16.41 -13.77
CA CYS A 512 -11.17 17.50 -14.74
C CYS A 512 -9.93 18.40 -14.63
N ARG A 513 -8.90 17.99 -13.89
CA ARG A 513 -7.67 18.73 -13.59
C ARG A 513 -7.89 20.12 -12.96
N ARG A 514 -8.98 20.29 -12.19
CA ARG A 514 -9.30 21.53 -11.48
C ARG A 514 -8.87 21.45 -10.01
N SER A 515 -8.45 22.59 -9.45
CA SER A 515 -8.12 22.76 -8.02
C SER A 515 -9.30 23.21 -7.16
N VAL A 516 -10.44 23.52 -7.79
CA VAL A 516 -11.68 23.95 -7.12
C VAL A 516 -12.86 23.15 -7.66
N ALA A 517 -13.65 22.58 -6.76
CA ALA A 517 -14.90 21.91 -7.06
C ALA A 517 -16.05 22.92 -7.15
N ASN A 518 -16.74 22.92 -8.29
CA ASN A 518 -17.77 23.89 -8.66
C ASN A 518 -19.17 23.35 -8.36
N VAL A 519 -20.19 24.18 -8.60
CA VAL A 519 -21.60 23.81 -8.44
C VAL A 519 -21.97 22.57 -9.27
N GLU A 520 -21.50 22.48 -10.52
CA GLU A 520 -21.73 21.33 -11.39
C GLU A 520 -21.23 20.01 -10.79
N ASP A 521 -20.11 20.04 -10.07
CA ASP A 521 -19.56 18.86 -9.41
C ASP A 521 -20.43 18.41 -8.24
N ALA A 522 -20.99 19.38 -7.49
CA ALA A 522 -21.91 19.11 -6.40
C ALA A 522 -23.24 18.54 -6.91
N VAL A 523 -23.80 19.12 -8.00
CA VAL A 523 -25.01 18.60 -8.64
C VAL A 523 -24.78 17.17 -9.15
N PHE A 524 -23.65 16.93 -9.80
CA PHE A 524 -23.29 15.60 -10.28
C PHE A 524 -23.15 14.58 -9.15
N ALA A 525 -22.51 14.95 -8.04
CA ALA A 525 -22.41 14.08 -6.86
C ALA A 525 -23.79 13.77 -6.24
N ILE A 526 -24.67 14.77 -6.15
CA ILE A 526 -26.05 14.59 -5.66
C ILE A 526 -26.83 13.67 -6.59
N TRP A 527 -26.74 13.88 -7.91
CA TRP A 527 -27.40 13.02 -8.89
C TRP A 527 -26.95 11.57 -8.75
N LEU A 528 -25.65 11.31 -8.64
CA LEU A 528 -25.15 9.95 -8.43
C LEU A 528 -25.72 9.33 -7.14
N HIS A 529 -25.77 10.09 -6.05
CA HIS A 529 -26.32 9.61 -4.78
C HIS A 529 -27.82 9.31 -4.86
N VAL A 530 -28.63 10.20 -5.46
CA VAL A 530 -30.08 10.00 -5.62
C VAL A 530 -30.37 8.83 -6.56
N SER A 531 -29.63 8.71 -7.67
CA SER A 531 -29.77 7.60 -8.62
C SER A 531 -29.46 6.24 -8.00
N GLY A 532 -28.55 6.17 -7.02
CA GLY A 532 -28.22 4.93 -6.31
C GLY A 532 -29.02 4.68 -5.02
N SER A 533 -29.85 5.62 -4.58
CA SER A 533 -30.64 5.48 -3.35
C SER A 533 -31.70 4.37 -3.45
N PRO A 534 -31.91 3.58 -2.38
CA PRO A 534 -32.93 2.52 -2.38
C PRO A 534 -34.34 3.11 -2.35
N GLU A 535 -35.31 2.39 -2.90
CA GLU A 535 -36.69 2.85 -3.01
C GLU A 535 -37.39 3.02 -1.64
N PRO A 536 -38.20 4.08 -1.44
CA PRO A 536 -38.59 5.10 -2.43
C PRO A 536 -37.54 6.21 -2.60
N ARG A 537 -37.33 6.62 -3.85
CA ARG A 537 -36.32 7.63 -4.24
C ARG A 537 -36.86 9.04 -4.11
N PHE A 538 -35.97 10.01 -3.88
CA PHE A 538 -36.32 11.42 -3.75
C PHE A 538 -36.75 12.05 -5.08
N ALA A 539 -36.04 11.74 -6.17
CA ALA A 539 -36.33 12.27 -7.49
C ALA A 539 -37.15 11.28 -8.34
N PRO A 540 -37.98 11.78 -9.29
CA PRO A 540 -38.64 10.96 -10.30
C PRO A 540 -37.66 10.10 -11.10
N GLU A 541 -38.08 8.89 -11.47
CA GLU A 541 -37.22 7.91 -12.15
C GLU A 541 -36.76 8.36 -13.55
N GLU A 542 -37.56 9.21 -14.21
CA GLU A 542 -37.24 9.83 -15.50
C GLU A 542 -35.94 10.65 -15.49
N TYR A 543 -35.55 11.22 -14.34
CA TYR A 543 -34.33 12.02 -14.21
C TYR A 543 -33.10 11.19 -13.80
N LEU A 544 -33.29 9.91 -13.48
CA LEU A 544 -32.28 9.04 -12.87
C LEU A 544 -31.78 7.96 -13.83
N GLN A 545 -32.42 7.78 -14.98
CA GLN A 545 -31.93 6.89 -16.03
C GLN A 545 -30.67 7.47 -16.68
N THR A 546 -29.69 6.59 -16.98
CA THR A 546 -28.48 6.95 -17.70
C THR A 546 -28.65 6.61 -19.19
N PRO A 547 -29.08 7.54 -20.04
CA PRO A 547 -29.31 7.25 -21.44
C PRO A 547 -27.98 7.01 -22.18
N ALA A 548 -28.03 6.14 -23.19
CA ALA A 548 -26.90 5.90 -24.09
C ALA A 548 -26.42 7.15 -24.86
N ASP A 549 -27.30 8.13 -25.07
CA ASP A 549 -26.99 9.37 -25.80
C ASP A 549 -26.62 10.52 -24.86
N VAL A 550 -25.41 11.04 -25.01
CA VAL A 550 -24.87 12.18 -24.25
C VAL A 550 -25.74 13.43 -24.38
N LYS A 551 -26.41 13.65 -25.52
CA LYS A 551 -27.33 14.79 -25.69
C LYS A 551 -28.60 14.64 -24.86
N LYS A 552 -29.08 13.40 -24.69
CA LYS A 552 -30.22 13.10 -23.80
C LYS A 552 -29.80 13.25 -22.34
N LEU A 553 -28.59 12.82 -21.99
CA LEU A 553 -28.04 13.00 -20.64
C LEU A 553 -27.94 14.49 -20.26
N HIS A 554 -27.56 15.37 -21.19
CA HIS A 554 -27.53 16.81 -20.96
C HIS A 554 -28.92 17.36 -20.57
N LYS A 555 -29.96 17.00 -21.33
CA LYS A 555 -31.34 17.41 -21.01
C LYS A 555 -31.80 16.88 -19.66
N ILE A 556 -31.50 15.62 -19.36
CA ILE A 556 -31.81 15.01 -18.06
C ILE A 556 -31.10 15.76 -16.93
N MET A 557 -29.84 16.15 -17.13
CA MET A 557 -29.10 16.88 -16.12
C MET A 557 -29.64 18.28 -15.87
N ASP A 558 -30.09 18.97 -16.92
CA ASP A 558 -30.73 20.27 -16.78
C ASP A 558 -32.10 20.16 -16.08
N SER A 559 -32.92 19.19 -16.45
CA SER A 559 -34.19 18.91 -15.74
C SER A 559 -33.96 18.49 -14.29
N PHE A 560 -32.90 17.72 -14.01
CA PHE A 560 -32.53 17.36 -12.64
C PHE A 560 -32.08 18.57 -11.82
N LYS A 561 -31.36 19.53 -12.44
CA LYS A 561 -31.01 20.80 -11.78
C LYS A 561 -32.25 21.58 -11.39
N GLU A 562 -33.21 21.75 -12.30
CA GLU A 562 -34.48 22.44 -12.01
C GLU A 562 -35.25 21.76 -10.88
N TRP A 563 -35.30 20.43 -10.88
CA TRP A 563 -35.89 19.67 -9.77
C TRP A 563 -35.13 19.91 -8.44
N LEU A 564 -33.79 19.90 -8.46
CA LEU A 564 -32.98 20.09 -7.27
C LEU A 564 -33.16 21.49 -6.66
N GLU A 565 -33.32 22.52 -7.49
CA GLU A 565 -33.65 23.88 -7.03
C GLU A 565 -34.97 23.91 -6.27
N GLN A 566 -36.01 23.27 -6.83
CA GLN A 566 -37.32 23.17 -6.20
C GLN A 566 -37.25 22.36 -4.90
N PHE A 567 -36.47 21.28 -4.89
CA PHE A 567 -36.30 20.40 -3.74
C PHE A 567 -35.62 21.10 -2.56
N ILE A 568 -34.59 21.89 -2.84
CA ILE A 568 -33.83 22.63 -1.83
C ILE A 568 -34.57 23.91 -1.39
N GLY A 569 -35.49 24.43 -2.21
CA GLY A 569 -36.20 25.67 -1.96
C GLY A 569 -35.31 26.92 -2.12
N GLY A 570 -34.29 26.85 -2.98
CA GLY A 570 -33.35 27.95 -3.22
C GLY A 570 -32.85 27.99 -4.68
N VAL A 571 -32.57 29.20 -5.19
CA VAL A 571 -32.10 29.42 -6.57
C VAL A 571 -30.64 29.00 -6.69
N ILE A 572 -30.31 28.07 -7.59
CA ILE A 572 -28.94 27.77 -8.02
C ILE A 572 -28.56 28.83 -9.07
N SER A 573 -28.32 30.06 -8.60
CA SER A 573 -27.96 31.16 -9.50
C SER A 573 -26.52 31.01 -9.98
N PHE A 574 -26.36 30.72 -11.28
CA PHE A 574 -25.11 30.83 -12.00
C PHE A 574 -24.93 32.27 -12.53
N MET A 575 -24.45 33.16 -11.67
CA MET A 575 -23.64 34.32 -12.08
C MET A 575 -22.40 34.46 -11.22
#